data_AF-A0A1Y4DJI4-F1
#
_entry.id   AF-A0A1Y4DJI4-F1
#
_cell.length_a   1.000
_cell.length_b   1.000
_cell.length_c   1.000
_cell.angle_alpha   90.00
_cell.angle_beta   90.00
_cell.angle_gamma   90.00
#
_symmetry.space_group_name_H-M   'P 1'
#
loop_
_entity.id
_entity.type
_entity.pdbx_description
1 polymer ?
#
loop_
_entity_poly.entity_id
_entity_poly.type
_entity_poly.pdbx_seq_one_letter_code
_entity_poly.pdbx_strand_id
1 'polypeptide(L)'
;MRLRRTLGALAGAFVLATSLVACGGGTSGPDLGEMRDELVGTWELVSAESDDDSWDEQTVDSMADAGMLVTIDLDKDGSLIYNEVGNQQEGSWSVEEDGALTFELGGAEVDVPFSGDTLTLDASGMTMVFEKESDDPNMDRQPKDNVGDTVEELTDELVESDGDDTGDTADVNDPDSFAYLFNDEMIFMQKMIYVGATETAPLDLTVADDAAVLIQITGIAEDVEGDTGYLVHVENRSDMDLVVVNYTTTLDGQDVWDYATLSCTVRAGESDDAFFYFDHDVVTVGEGSAVEATLVALDVNQDLHGLYSMSL
;
A
#
# COMPACT_ATOMS: atom_id res chain seq x y z
N MET A 1 -8.07 28.77 -10.18
CA MET A 1 -7.47 29.73 -9.21
C MET A 1 -6.16 29.11 -8.76
N ARG A 2 -5.03 29.83 -8.81
CA ARG A 2 -3.72 29.28 -8.43
C ARG A 2 -3.66 29.07 -6.92
N LEU A 3 -3.85 27.83 -6.46
CA LEU A 3 -3.59 27.48 -5.08
C LEU A 3 -2.09 27.29 -4.91
N ARG A 4 -1.49 28.16 -4.09
CA ARG A 4 -0.09 28.06 -3.69
C ARG A 4 0.00 26.91 -2.70
N ARG A 5 0.76 25.86 -3.02
CA ARG A 5 1.22 24.87 -2.03
C ARG A 5 2.11 25.61 -1.02
N THR A 6 1.53 25.98 0.12
CA THR A 6 2.31 26.34 1.31
C THR A 6 2.73 25.05 1.98
N LEU A 7 4.04 24.75 1.96
CA LEU A 7 4.64 23.84 2.93
C LEU A 7 4.26 24.35 4.33
N GLY A 8 3.39 23.60 5.02
CA GLY A 8 3.13 23.78 6.44
C GLY A 8 4.23 23.09 7.22
N ALA A 9 5.01 23.86 7.96
CA ALA A 9 5.96 23.34 8.92
C ALA A 9 5.22 22.52 10.00
N LEU A 10 5.65 21.27 10.20
CA LEU A 10 5.24 20.44 11.32
C LEU A 10 5.60 21.18 12.62
N ALA A 11 4.57 21.58 13.35
CA ALA A 11 4.72 22.30 14.60
C ALA A 11 3.70 21.77 15.62
N GLY A 12 4.23 21.10 16.64
CA GLY A 12 3.68 21.17 18.00
C GLY A 12 3.04 19.90 18.53
N ALA A 13 3.87 19.09 19.18
CA ALA A 13 3.58 18.17 20.29
C ALA A 13 2.15 18.20 20.87
N PHE A 14 1.49 17.05 20.84
CA PHE A 14 0.42 16.71 21.78
C PHE A 14 0.96 15.72 22.81
N VAL A 15 1.47 16.25 23.92
CA VAL A 15 1.74 15.45 25.13
C VAL A 15 0.41 15.01 25.72
N LEU A 16 0.01 13.76 25.46
CA LEU A 16 -1.00 13.07 26.23
C LEU A 16 -0.32 12.39 27.43
N ALA A 17 -0.04 13.19 28.45
CA ALA A 17 0.42 12.68 29.74
C ALA A 17 -0.73 11.94 30.44
N THR A 18 -0.81 10.62 30.24
CA THR A 18 -1.57 9.74 31.12
C THR A 18 -0.79 9.60 32.42
N SER A 19 -1.26 10.29 33.45
CA SER A 19 -0.70 10.19 34.80
C SER A 19 -0.96 8.79 35.36
N LEU A 20 0.01 7.88 35.24
CA LEU A 20 0.06 6.69 36.07
C LEU A 20 0.33 7.12 37.51
N VAL A 21 -0.73 7.13 38.31
CA VAL A 21 -0.64 7.21 39.77
C VAL A 21 0.01 5.92 40.26
N ALA A 22 1.34 5.91 40.31
CA ALA A 22 2.13 4.91 41.01
C ALA A 22 1.98 5.16 42.52
N CYS A 23 0.97 4.52 43.12
CA CYS A 23 0.76 4.53 44.54
C CYS A 23 1.68 3.49 45.20
N GLY A 24 2.85 3.92 45.67
CA GLY A 24 3.52 3.33 46.83
C GLY A 24 4.74 2.44 46.59
N GLY A 25 5.85 2.84 47.21
CA GLY A 25 7.02 1.99 47.45
C GLY A 25 8.22 2.42 46.63
N GLY A 26 9.23 2.99 47.30
CA GLY A 26 10.43 3.50 46.63
C GLY A 26 11.20 2.40 45.91
N THR A 27 11.57 2.67 44.66
CA THR A 27 12.43 1.81 43.87
C THR A 27 13.28 2.71 42.97
N SER A 28 14.50 2.27 42.69
CA SER A 28 15.36 2.78 41.62
C SER A 28 14.56 2.99 40.33
N GLY A 29 15.01 3.91 39.46
CA GLY A 29 14.42 4.08 38.13
C GLY A 29 14.33 2.76 37.35
N PRO A 30 13.58 2.73 36.24
CA PRO A 30 13.41 1.53 35.43
C PRO A 30 14.76 0.87 35.10
N ASP A 31 14.82 -0.45 35.14
CA ASP A 31 16.01 -1.18 34.68
C ASP A 31 16.02 -1.17 33.15
N LEU A 32 16.67 -0.15 32.58
CA LEU A 32 16.75 0.04 31.13
C LEU A 32 17.44 -1.13 30.43
N GLY A 33 18.26 -1.92 31.13
CA GLY A 33 18.88 -3.13 30.58
C GLY A 33 17.85 -4.22 30.37
N GLU A 34 17.07 -4.53 31.42
CA GLU A 34 15.98 -5.52 31.37
C GLU A 34 14.92 -5.12 30.34
N MET A 35 14.54 -3.84 30.28
CA MET A 35 13.58 -3.35 29.29
C MET A 35 14.07 -3.51 27.85
N ARG A 36 15.36 -3.25 27.59
CA ARG A 36 15.93 -3.45 26.25
C ARG A 36 15.95 -4.93 25.89
N ASP A 37 16.31 -5.81 26.82
CA ASP A 37 16.30 -7.25 26.60
C ASP A 37 14.87 -7.77 26.33
N GLU A 38 13.84 -7.20 26.98
CA GLU A 38 12.43 -7.53 26.75
C GLU A 38 11.90 -7.05 25.39
N LEU A 39 12.42 -5.95 24.85
CA LEU A 39 11.99 -5.38 23.57
C LEU A 39 12.61 -6.09 22.35
N VAL A 40 13.78 -6.71 22.50
CA VAL A 40 14.45 -7.47 21.44
C VAL A 40 13.54 -8.60 20.96
N GLY A 41 13.37 -8.71 19.65
CA GLY A 41 12.51 -9.72 19.04
C GLY A 41 11.85 -9.29 17.75
N THR A 42 11.00 -10.18 17.24
CA THR A 42 10.12 -9.95 16.09
C THR A 42 8.73 -9.60 16.59
N TRP A 43 8.17 -8.55 16.01
CA TRP A 43 6.84 -8.03 16.29
C TRP A 43 6.03 -8.06 15.00
N GLU A 44 4.80 -8.56 15.06
CA GLU A 44 3.93 -8.69 13.89
C GLU A 44 2.68 -7.84 14.07
N LEU A 45 2.21 -7.25 12.96
CA LEU A 45 1.00 -6.45 12.96
C LEU A 45 -0.20 -7.30 13.40
N VAL A 46 -1.07 -6.72 14.22
CA VAL A 46 -2.36 -7.34 14.60
C VAL A 46 -3.56 -6.46 14.28
N SER A 47 -3.36 -5.15 14.11
CA SER A 47 -4.40 -4.23 13.62
C SER A 47 -3.78 -2.92 13.13
N ALA A 48 -4.45 -2.24 12.22
CA ALA A 48 -4.12 -0.88 11.81
C ALA A 48 -5.39 -0.03 11.71
N GLU A 49 -5.33 1.25 12.06
CA GLU A 49 -6.45 2.18 11.90
C GLU A 49 -5.97 3.54 11.43
N SER A 50 -6.73 4.20 10.57
CA SER A 50 -6.60 5.60 10.18
C SER A 50 -7.94 6.32 10.42
N ASP A 51 -8.04 7.59 10.07
CA ASP A 51 -9.33 8.31 10.14
C ASP A 51 -10.37 7.73 9.15
N ASP A 52 -9.91 7.08 8.08
CA ASP A 52 -10.71 6.63 6.93
C ASP A 52 -10.79 5.08 6.83
N ASP A 53 -9.79 4.36 7.36
CA ASP A 53 -9.66 2.89 7.26
C ASP A 53 -9.46 2.19 8.61
N SER A 54 -9.87 0.92 8.70
CA SER A 54 -9.46 0.05 9.81
C SER A 54 -9.24 -1.38 9.35
N TRP A 55 -8.07 -1.92 9.64
CA TRP A 55 -7.73 -3.33 9.50
C TRP A 55 -7.79 -3.97 10.88
N ASP A 56 -8.80 -4.82 11.07
CA ASP A 56 -8.96 -5.61 12.29
C ASP A 56 -8.11 -6.88 12.27
N GLU A 57 -8.04 -7.57 13.41
CA GLU A 57 -7.27 -8.82 13.59
C GLU A 57 -7.60 -9.87 12.53
N GLN A 58 -8.87 -10.00 12.12
CA GLN A 58 -9.27 -10.96 11.08
C GLN A 58 -8.70 -10.58 9.71
N THR A 59 -8.68 -9.29 9.39
CA THR A 59 -8.11 -8.77 8.14
C THR A 59 -6.60 -9.02 8.11
N VAL A 60 -5.91 -8.69 9.20
CA VAL A 60 -4.46 -8.87 9.32
C VAL A 60 -4.06 -10.35 9.33
N ASP A 61 -4.80 -11.21 10.04
CA ASP A 61 -4.59 -12.66 10.01
C ASP A 61 -4.70 -13.21 8.59
N SER A 62 -5.67 -12.72 7.81
CA SER A 62 -5.86 -13.16 6.42
C SER A 62 -4.70 -12.72 5.53
N MET A 63 -4.10 -11.55 5.79
CA MET A 63 -2.89 -11.10 5.11
C MET A 63 -1.68 -11.96 5.49
N ALA A 64 -1.51 -12.24 6.78
CA ALA A 64 -0.44 -13.10 7.27
C ALA A 64 -0.53 -14.54 6.74
N ASP A 65 -1.74 -15.12 6.71
CA ASP A 65 -2.02 -16.44 6.11
C ASP A 65 -1.70 -16.48 4.61
N ALA A 66 -1.86 -15.34 3.93
CA ALA A 66 -1.47 -15.19 2.53
C ALA A 66 0.04 -14.98 2.34
N GLY A 67 0.82 -14.88 3.44
CA GLY A 67 2.25 -14.62 3.47
C GLY A 67 2.62 -13.14 3.29
N MET A 68 1.63 -12.23 3.38
CA MET A 68 1.81 -10.79 3.34
C MET A 68 2.00 -10.25 4.76
N LEU A 69 3.25 -10.12 5.19
CA LEU A 69 3.57 -9.80 6.58
C LEU A 69 4.01 -8.34 6.73
N VAL A 70 3.51 -7.69 7.78
CA VAL A 70 4.02 -6.40 8.28
C VAL A 70 4.68 -6.66 9.63
N THR A 71 5.99 -6.41 9.73
CA THR A 71 6.79 -6.81 10.89
C THR A 71 7.79 -5.73 11.31
N ILE A 72 8.15 -5.74 12.59
CA ILE A 72 9.27 -4.98 13.16
C ILE A 72 10.24 -5.97 13.82
N ASP A 73 11.50 -5.94 13.41
CA ASP A 73 12.57 -6.73 14.01
C ASP A 73 13.52 -5.79 14.78
N LEU A 74 13.64 -5.99 16.10
CA LEU A 74 14.49 -5.18 16.98
C LEU A 74 15.70 -6.00 17.45
N ASP A 75 16.92 -5.65 17.01
CA ASP A 75 18.14 -6.28 17.51
C ASP A 75 18.68 -5.62 18.78
N LYS A 76 19.37 -6.41 19.59
CA LYS A 76 19.99 -5.99 20.85
C LYS A 76 20.99 -4.85 20.70
N ASP A 77 21.59 -4.69 19.52
CA ASP A 77 22.58 -3.64 19.27
C ASP A 77 21.95 -2.26 19.00
N GLY A 78 20.62 -2.21 18.88
CA GLY A 78 19.86 -1.01 18.57
C GLY A 78 19.49 -0.87 17.09
N SER A 79 19.80 -1.86 16.24
CA SER A 79 19.31 -1.91 14.86
C SER A 79 17.85 -2.33 14.80
N LEU A 80 17.13 -1.77 13.83
CA LEU A 80 15.72 -2.05 13.55
C LEU A 80 15.54 -2.37 12.06
N ILE A 81 14.70 -3.35 11.74
CA ILE A 81 14.12 -3.52 10.40
C ILE A 81 12.61 -3.39 10.53
N TYR A 82 12.02 -2.46 9.77
CA TYR A 82 10.59 -2.40 9.53
C TYR A 82 10.32 -3.00 8.16
N ASN A 83 9.43 -3.99 8.07
CA ASN A 83 9.03 -4.63 6.83
C ASN A 83 7.54 -4.44 6.64
N GLU A 84 7.15 -3.86 5.51
CA GLU A 84 5.76 -3.71 5.10
C GLU A 84 5.56 -4.50 3.82
N VAL A 85 5.12 -5.75 3.95
CA VAL A 85 4.84 -6.65 2.83
C VAL A 85 6.01 -6.69 1.83
N GLY A 86 7.21 -6.96 2.34
CA GLY A 86 8.45 -7.03 1.56
C GLY A 86 9.15 -5.68 1.34
N ASN A 87 8.49 -4.54 1.57
CA ASN A 87 9.18 -3.25 1.57
C ASN A 87 9.94 -3.07 2.90
N GLN A 88 11.25 -3.27 2.86
CA GLN A 88 12.09 -3.19 4.05
C GLN A 88 12.76 -1.82 4.21
N GLN A 89 12.66 -1.30 5.42
CA GLN A 89 13.34 -0.09 5.86
C GLN A 89 14.22 -0.42 7.05
N GLU A 90 15.51 -0.11 6.93
CA GLU A 90 16.45 -0.19 8.04
C GLU A 90 16.38 1.09 8.88
N GLY A 91 16.54 0.95 10.19
CA GLY A 91 16.55 2.04 11.14
C GLY A 91 17.33 1.69 12.40
N SER A 92 17.13 2.52 13.42
CA SER A 92 17.64 2.24 14.76
C SER A 92 16.61 2.53 15.83
N TRP A 93 16.78 1.96 17.02
CA TRP A 93 15.89 2.17 18.15
C TRP A 93 16.67 2.41 19.45
N SER A 94 16.06 3.18 20.36
CA SER A 94 16.59 3.46 21.69
C SER A 94 15.49 3.42 22.75
N VAL A 95 15.91 3.13 23.99
CA VAL A 95 15.09 3.39 25.18
C VAL A 95 15.72 4.55 25.93
N GLU A 96 14.95 5.62 26.08
CA GLU A 96 15.37 6.85 26.74
C GLU A 96 15.48 6.67 28.27
N GLU A 97 16.08 7.66 28.95
CA GLU A 97 16.32 7.58 30.41
C GLU A 97 15.03 7.45 31.25
N ASP A 98 13.89 7.87 30.71
CA ASP A 98 12.57 7.77 31.32
C ASP A 98 11.81 6.49 30.94
N GLY A 99 12.41 5.65 30.10
CA GLY A 99 11.84 4.39 29.64
C GLY A 99 11.01 4.49 28.35
N ALA A 100 10.97 5.64 27.68
CA ALA A 100 10.31 5.78 26.39
C ALA A 100 11.09 5.05 25.28
N LEU A 101 10.38 4.34 24.41
CA LEU A 101 10.94 3.70 23.22
C LEU A 101 10.81 4.66 22.03
N THR A 102 11.89 4.85 21.29
CA THR A 102 11.94 5.70 20.10
C THR A 102 12.56 4.93 18.95
N PHE A 103 11.96 5.05 17.76
CA PHE A 103 12.50 4.54 16.51
C PHE A 103 13.02 5.70 15.65
N GLU A 104 14.16 5.51 15.01
CA GLU A 104 14.66 6.35 13.93
C GLU A 104 14.49 5.61 12.61
N LEU A 105 13.52 6.05 11.81
CA LEU A 105 13.14 5.47 10.52
C LEU A 105 13.14 6.57 9.47
N GLY A 106 13.79 6.36 8.33
CA GLY A 106 13.83 7.35 7.23
C GLY A 106 14.40 8.73 7.61
N GLY A 107 15.20 8.80 8.68
CA GLY A 107 15.74 10.05 9.23
C GLY A 107 14.76 10.86 10.08
N ALA A 108 13.64 10.27 10.50
CA ALA A 108 12.70 10.82 11.47
C ALA A 108 12.68 9.97 12.76
N GLU A 109 12.60 10.64 13.90
CA GLU A 109 12.40 10.02 15.21
C GLU A 109 10.90 9.89 15.49
N VAL A 110 10.46 8.71 15.90
CA VAL A 110 9.07 8.36 16.20
C VAL A 110 9.00 7.75 17.60
N ASP A 111 8.14 8.29 18.45
CA ASP A 111 7.85 7.71 19.76
C ASP A 111 6.95 6.49 19.59
N VAL A 112 7.31 5.37 20.21
CA VAL A 112 6.60 4.08 20.08
C VAL A 112 6.10 3.65 21.45
N PRO A 113 4.84 3.96 21.79
CA PRO A 113 4.22 3.44 23.00
C PRO A 113 4.30 1.91 23.04
N PHE A 114 4.64 1.36 24.20
CA PHE A 114 4.65 -0.08 24.40
C PHE A 114 4.16 -0.50 25.79
N SER A 115 3.61 -1.70 25.87
CA SER A 115 3.23 -2.32 27.14
C SER A 115 3.25 -3.83 27.04
N GLY A 116 4.21 -4.46 27.73
CA GLY A 116 4.40 -5.91 27.66
C GLY A 116 4.68 -6.34 26.22
N ASP A 117 3.85 -7.23 25.71
CA ASP A 117 3.99 -7.81 24.37
C ASP A 117 3.24 -7.03 23.29
N THR A 118 2.97 -5.72 23.49
CA THR A 118 2.32 -4.86 22.50
C THR A 118 3.11 -3.58 22.23
N LEU A 119 3.32 -3.25 20.94
CA LEU A 119 3.81 -1.95 20.44
C LEU A 119 2.68 -1.21 19.71
N THR A 120 2.73 0.11 19.74
CA THR A 120 1.90 0.97 18.90
C THR A 120 2.78 1.92 18.10
N LEU A 121 2.61 1.95 16.79
CA LEU A 121 3.35 2.81 15.88
C LEU A 121 2.37 3.75 15.16
N ASP A 122 2.55 5.04 15.37
CA ASP A 122 1.81 6.07 14.63
C ASP A 122 2.69 6.59 13.49
N ALA A 123 2.41 6.15 12.26
CA ALA A 123 3.17 6.54 11.07
C ALA A 123 2.23 6.87 9.90
N SER A 124 2.55 7.92 9.15
CA SER A 124 1.81 8.31 7.94
C SER A 124 0.30 8.55 8.11
N GLY A 125 -0.16 8.84 9.34
CA GLY A 125 -1.60 9.03 9.63
C GLY A 125 -2.34 7.73 9.97
N MET A 126 -1.62 6.62 10.11
CA MET A 126 -2.13 5.33 10.52
C MET A 126 -1.53 4.92 11.86
N THR A 127 -2.38 4.48 12.77
CA THR A 127 -2.04 3.87 14.05
C THR A 127 -2.00 2.36 13.87
N MET A 128 -0.81 1.77 13.98
CA MET A 128 -0.60 0.33 13.86
C MET A 128 -0.30 -0.28 15.23
N VAL A 129 -0.88 -1.44 15.51
CA VAL A 129 -0.65 -2.21 16.73
C VAL A 129 0.05 -3.51 16.37
N PHE A 130 1.14 -3.80 17.07
CA PHE A 130 1.94 -5.01 16.88
C PHE A 130 1.97 -5.83 18.16
N GLU A 131 2.00 -7.15 18.02
CA GLU A 131 2.25 -8.09 19.11
C GLU A 131 3.59 -8.80 18.93
N LYS A 132 4.22 -9.15 20.05
CA LYS A 132 5.49 -9.88 20.04
C LYS A 132 5.28 -11.33 19.62
N GLU A 133 5.94 -11.74 18.54
CA GLU A 133 5.88 -13.10 18.00
C GLU A 133 7.06 -13.96 18.49
N SER A 134 8.26 -13.37 18.55
CA SER A 134 9.50 -14.08 18.88
C SER A 134 10.47 -13.19 19.67
N ASP A 135 11.28 -13.80 20.53
CA ASP A 135 12.41 -13.14 21.21
C ASP A 135 13.68 -13.09 20.33
N ASP A 136 13.69 -13.81 19.21
CA ASP A 136 14.80 -13.86 18.26
C ASP A 136 14.43 -13.01 17.02
N PRO A 137 15.02 -11.81 16.84
CA PRO A 137 14.72 -10.93 15.70
C PRO A 137 15.28 -11.48 14.38
N ASN A 138 14.55 -11.27 13.28
CA ASN A 138 14.98 -11.66 11.95
C ASN A 138 15.72 -10.52 11.22
N MET A 139 16.99 -10.29 11.57
CA MET A 139 17.80 -9.22 10.96
C MET A 139 18.31 -9.53 9.54
N ASP A 140 18.08 -10.75 9.05
CA ASP A 140 18.41 -11.17 7.68
C ASP A 140 17.13 -11.42 6.85
N ARG A 141 15.99 -10.86 7.29
CA ARG A 141 14.68 -11.05 6.65
C ARG A 141 14.79 -10.73 5.17
N GLN A 142 14.30 -11.60 4.30
CA GLN A 142 14.29 -11.33 2.86
C GLN A 142 12.95 -10.69 2.49
N PRO A 143 12.94 -9.57 1.75
CA PRO A 143 11.73 -8.94 1.21
C PRO A 143 10.71 -9.93 0.64
N LYS A 144 11.19 -10.83 -0.22
CA LYS A 144 10.41 -11.85 -0.93
C LYS A 144 9.69 -12.87 -0.04
N ASP A 145 10.11 -13.03 1.21
CA ASP A 145 9.49 -14.00 2.12
C ASP A 145 8.21 -13.43 2.76
N ASN A 146 7.89 -12.15 2.53
CA ASN A 146 6.83 -11.41 3.21
C ASN A 146 5.80 -10.79 2.25
N VAL A 147 5.84 -11.16 0.96
CA VAL A 147 4.95 -10.64 -0.11
C VAL A 147 3.83 -11.61 -0.49
N GLY A 148 3.81 -12.79 0.11
CA GLY A 148 2.80 -13.83 -0.12
C GLY A 148 3.11 -14.89 -1.17
N ASP A 149 2.48 -16.07 -1.00
CA ASP A 149 2.76 -17.31 -1.76
C ASP A 149 2.36 -17.20 -3.25
N THR A 150 1.59 -16.19 -3.63
CA THR A 150 1.26 -15.85 -5.02
C THR A 150 2.42 -15.19 -5.80
N VAL A 151 3.51 -14.82 -5.11
CA VAL A 151 4.69 -14.18 -5.69
C VAL A 151 5.86 -15.15 -5.91
N GLU A 152 5.91 -16.29 -5.21
CA GLU A 152 6.95 -17.33 -5.41
C GLU A 152 6.91 -17.93 -6.82
N GLU A 153 5.73 -18.08 -7.44
CA GLU A 153 5.61 -18.63 -8.80
C GLU A 153 6.09 -17.65 -9.90
N LEU A 154 6.20 -16.34 -9.58
CA LEU A 154 6.61 -15.29 -10.52
C LEU A 154 8.07 -14.84 -10.34
N THR A 155 8.61 -14.94 -9.13
CA THR A 155 9.97 -14.44 -8.82
C THR A 155 11.09 -15.40 -9.25
N ASP A 156 10.85 -16.72 -9.25
CA ASP A 156 11.86 -17.71 -9.67
C ASP A 156 12.11 -17.70 -11.20
N GLU A 157 11.22 -17.11 -12.02
CA GLU A 157 11.45 -16.91 -13.46
C GLU A 157 12.22 -15.61 -13.80
N LEU A 158 12.38 -14.67 -12.85
CA LEU A 158 12.90 -13.32 -13.11
C LEU A 158 14.37 -13.07 -12.68
N VAL A 159 15.01 -14.01 -11.98
CA VAL A 159 16.39 -13.84 -11.45
C VAL A 159 17.50 -14.05 -12.50
N GLU A 160 17.19 -14.39 -13.75
CA GLU A 160 18.20 -14.55 -14.82
C GLU A 160 18.04 -13.49 -15.93
N SER A 161 18.21 -12.21 -15.59
CA SER A 161 18.38 -11.15 -16.59
C SER A 161 19.37 -10.09 -16.14
N ASP A 162 20.66 -10.46 -16.11
CA ASP A 162 21.76 -9.49 -16.24
C ASP A 162 21.63 -8.75 -17.58
N GLY A 163 21.41 -7.44 -17.54
CA GLY A 163 21.21 -6.62 -18.73
C GLY A 163 21.64 -5.17 -18.54
N ASP A 164 22.95 -4.94 -18.54
CA ASP A 164 23.59 -3.63 -18.69
C ASP A 164 23.28 -2.98 -20.06
N ASP A 165 23.02 -1.67 -20.01
CA ASP A 165 23.45 -0.62 -20.95
C ASP A 165 22.46 0.04 -21.96
N THR A 166 22.45 1.37 -21.84
CA THR A 166 22.14 2.48 -22.76
C THR A 166 20.70 2.85 -23.16
N GLY A 167 20.24 3.95 -22.55
CA GLY A 167 19.57 5.04 -23.27
C GLY A 167 18.36 5.62 -22.54
N ASP A 168 18.54 6.75 -21.85
CA ASP A 168 17.46 7.57 -21.24
C ASP A 168 16.32 6.73 -20.65
N THR A 169 16.70 5.81 -19.77
CA THR A 169 15.80 4.77 -19.28
C THR A 169 14.86 5.36 -18.25
N ALA A 170 13.56 5.18 -18.48
CA ALA A 170 12.52 5.50 -17.53
C ALA A 170 12.83 4.81 -16.19
N ASP A 171 13.13 5.60 -15.16
CA ASP A 171 13.50 5.08 -13.84
C ASP A 171 12.22 4.70 -13.10
N VAL A 172 12.09 3.41 -12.79
CA VAL A 172 10.94 2.86 -12.04
C VAL A 172 11.01 3.21 -10.55
N ASN A 173 12.14 3.75 -10.07
CA ASN A 173 12.32 4.18 -8.69
C ASN A 173 12.22 5.71 -8.52
N ASP A 174 12.07 6.45 -9.62
CA ASP A 174 11.81 7.89 -9.57
C ASP A 174 10.30 8.13 -9.43
N PRO A 175 9.78 8.61 -8.29
CA PRO A 175 8.35 8.84 -8.10
C PRO A 175 7.79 9.93 -9.02
N ASP A 176 8.64 10.75 -9.65
CA ASP A 176 8.22 11.72 -10.66
C ASP A 176 8.15 11.10 -12.09
N SER A 177 8.55 9.84 -12.25
CA SER A 177 8.54 9.09 -13.52
C SER A 177 7.27 8.25 -13.66
N PHE A 178 6.71 8.20 -14.87
CA PHE A 178 5.56 7.32 -15.16
C PHE A 178 5.92 5.84 -15.08
N ALA A 179 7.20 5.51 -15.23
CA ALA A 179 7.72 4.16 -15.02
C ALA A 179 7.58 3.69 -13.58
N TYR A 180 7.45 4.61 -12.63
CA TYR A 180 7.18 4.29 -11.22
C TYR A 180 5.96 3.39 -11.05
N LEU A 181 4.93 3.55 -11.90
CA LEU A 181 3.73 2.72 -11.86
C LEU A 181 4.00 1.23 -12.10
N PHE A 182 5.12 0.91 -12.76
CA PHE A 182 5.52 -0.44 -13.13
C PHE A 182 6.56 -1.05 -12.19
N ASN A 183 6.90 -0.37 -11.09
CA ASN A 183 7.65 -1.02 -10.03
C ASN A 183 6.75 -1.97 -9.23
N ASP A 184 7.37 -2.89 -8.51
CA ASP A 184 6.65 -3.96 -7.83
C ASP A 184 5.74 -3.43 -6.71
N GLU A 185 6.14 -2.35 -6.03
CA GLU A 185 5.34 -1.69 -4.99
C GLU A 185 4.04 -1.12 -5.56
N MET A 186 4.11 -0.39 -6.67
CA MET A 186 2.95 0.21 -7.31
C MET A 186 2.03 -0.83 -7.94
N ILE A 187 2.60 -1.88 -8.55
CA ILE A 187 1.81 -3.01 -9.07
C ILE A 187 1.09 -3.70 -7.91
N PHE A 188 1.76 -3.89 -6.78
CA PHE A 188 1.17 -4.47 -5.58
C PHE A 188 0.01 -3.60 -5.04
N MET A 189 0.22 -2.29 -4.88
CA MET A 189 -0.85 -1.38 -4.44
C MET A 189 -2.07 -1.42 -5.36
N GLN A 190 -1.87 -1.42 -6.68
CA GLN A 190 -2.97 -1.52 -7.65
C GLN A 190 -3.76 -2.84 -7.50
N LYS A 191 -3.06 -3.95 -7.24
CA LYS A 191 -3.71 -5.25 -6.99
C LYS A 191 -4.47 -5.28 -5.68
N MET A 192 -3.95 -4.65 -4.63
CA MET A 192 -4.65 -4.58 -3.34
C MET A 192 -5.98 -3.82 -3.44
N ILE A 193 -6.03 -2.74 -4.21
CA ILE A 193 -7.28 -2.02 -4.50
C ILE A 193 -8.30 -2.94 -5.18
N TYR A 194 -7.87 -3.73 -6.17
CA TYR A 194 -8.75 -4.70 -6.83
C TYR A 194 -9.22 -5.81 -5.89
N VAL A 195 -8.31 -6.43 -5.13
CA VAL A 195 -8.63 -7.54 -4.22
C VAL A 195 -9.52 -7.07 -3.06
N GLY A 196 -9.36 -5.83 -2.61
CA GLY A 196 -10.22 -5.21 -1.61
C GLY A 196 -11.65 -4.94 -2.08
N ALA A 197 -11.90 -4.96 -3.40
CA ALA A 197 -13.21 -4.71 -3.97
C ALA A 197 -14.09 -5.98 -3.94
N THR A 198 -15.26 -5.87 -3.30
CA THR A 198 -16.26 -6.94 -3.28
C THR A 198 -17.26 -6.74 -4.41
N GLU A 199 -17.37 -7.72 -5.30
CA GLU A 199 -18.37 -7.71 -6.37
C GLU A 199 -19.79 -7.67 -5.81
N THR A 200 -20.57 -6.66 -6.20
CA THR A 200 -21.98 -6.48 -5.80
C THR A 200 -22.95 -6.89 -6.89
N ALA A 201 -22.57 -6.79 -8.16
CA ALA A 201 -23.35 -7.25 -9.30
C ALA A 201 -22.47 -7.59 -10.52
N PRO A 202 -22.74 -8.70 -11.25
CA PRO A 202 -21.95 -9.05 -12.42
C PRO A 202 -22.30 -8.18 -13.64
N LEU A 203 -21.29 -7.86 -14.44
CA LEU A 203 -21.41 -7.21 -15.73
C LEU A 203 -20.64 -7.99 -16.79
N ASP A 204 -20.96 -7.73 -18.06
CA ASP A 204 -20.25 -8.31 -19.20
C ASP A 204 -20.26 -7.28 -20.34
N LEU A 205 -19.44 -6.25 -20.19
CA LEU A 205 -19.25 -5.21 -21.20
C LEU A 205 -17.83 -5.25 -21.74
N THR A 206 -17.70 -5.53 -23.04
CA THR A 206 -16.44 -5.31 -23.75
C THR A 206 -16.33 -3.84 -24.15
N VAL A 207 -15.37 -3.13 -23.58
CA VAL A 207 -15.02 -1.74 -23.92
C VAL A 207 -14.11 -1.69 -25.15
N ALA A 208 -13.12 -2.59 -25.19
CA ALA A 208 -12.17 -2.71 -26.28
C ALA A 208 -11.85 -4.19 -26.55
N ASP A 209 -11.68 -4.55 -27.82
CA ASP A 209 -11.21 -5.86 -28.28
C ASP A 209 -10.50 -5.65 -29.62
N ASP A 210 -9.23 -5.27 -29.55
CA ASP A 210 -8.40 -4.99 -30.72
C ASP A 210 -7.03 -5.67 -30.64
N ALA A 211 -6.11 -5.26 -31.51
CA ALA A 211 -4.77 -5.84 -31.58
C ALA A 211 -3.84 -5.39 -30.45
N ALA A 212 -4.15 -4.29 -29.77
CA ALA A 212 -3.37 -3.77 -28.66
C ALA A 212 -3.89 -4.30 -27.33
N VAL A 213 -5.21 -4.29 -27.10
CA VAL A 213 -5.80 -4.70 -25.82
C VAL A 213 -7.18 -5.35 -25.95
N LEU A 214 -7.53 -6.16 -24.95
CA LEU A 214 -8.91 -6.43 -24.54
C LEU A 214 -9.17 -5.63 -23.25
N ILE A 215 -10.29 -4.92 -23.16
CA ILE A 215 -10.74 -4.28 -21.92
C ILE A 215 -12.19 -4.68 -21.69
N GLN A 216 -12.47 -5.28 -20.53
CA GLN A 216 -13.81 -5.72 -20.14
C GLN A 216 -14.17 -5.16 -18.78
N ILE A 217 -15.42 -4.73 -18.63
CA ILE A 217 -16.05 -4.50 -17.34
C ILE A 217 -16.79 -5.78 -16.95
N THR A 218 -16.37 -6.38 -15.85
CA THR A 218 -16.82 -7.71 -15.40
C THR A 218 -17.79 -7.65 -14.22
N GLY A 219 -17.85 -6.52 -13.52
CA GLY A 219 -18.75 -6.35 -12.39
C GLY A 219 -18.84 -4.92 -11.89
N ILE A 220 -19.83 -4.68 -11.04
CA ILE A 220 -19.91 -3.56 -10.12
C ILE A 220 -19.34 -4.06 -8.79
N ALA A 221 -18.54 -3.25 -8.11
CA ALA A 221 -17.98 -3.58 -6.82
C ALA A 221 -17.98 -2.38 -5.86
N GLU A 222 -17.85 -2.69 -4.58
CA GLU A 222 -17.64 -1.76 -3.47
C GLU A 222 -16.41 -2.25 -2.71
N ASP A 223 -15.45 -1.38 -2.45
CA ASP A 223 -14.27 -1.74 -1.66
C ASP A 223 -14.47 -1.53 -0.16
N VAL A 224 -13.40 -1.73 0.59
CA VAL A 224 -13.40 -1.64 2.06
C VAL A 224 -13.59 -0.20 2.57
N GLU A 225 -13.19 0.80 1.77
CA GLU A 225 -13.39 2.23 2.02
C GLU A 225 -14.82 2.67 1.70
N GLY A 226 -15.57 1.85 0.95
CA GLY A 226 -16.92 2.15 0.49
C GLY A 226 -16.94 2.83 -0.88
N ASP A 227 -15.78 2.96 -1.53
CA ASP A 227 -15.69 3.41 -2.92
C ASP A 227 -16.39 2.39 -3.81
N THR A 228 -17.24 2.92 -4.68
CA THR A 228 -18.05 2.10 -5.59
C THR A 228 -17.57 2.27 -7.00
N GLY A 229 -17.60 1.21 -7.78
CA GLY A 229 -17.01 1.25 -9.10
C GLY A 229 -17.19 -0.02 -9.90
N TYR A 230 -16.25 -0.26 -10.79
CA TYR A 230 -16.31 -1.35 -11.75
C TYR A 230 -15.07 -2.22 -11.70
N LEU A 231 -15.26 -3.55 -11.68
CA LEU A 231 -14.19 -4.50 -11.90
C LEU A 231 -13.81 -4.49 -13.39
N VAL A 232 -12.53 -4.34 -13.68
CA VAL A 232 -11.98 -4.22 -15.03
C VAL A 232 -10.98 -5.34 -15.26
N HIS A 233 -11.14 -6.07 -16.35
CA HIS A 233 -10.15 -7.01 -16.86
C HIS A 233 -9.45 -6.41 -18.08
N VAL A 234 -8.12 -6.49 -18.11
CA VAL A 234 -7.31 -6.01 -19.23
C VAL A 234 -6.38 -7.12 -19.73
N GLU A 235 -6.44 -7.44 -21.02
CA GLU A 235 -5.45 -8.26 -21.72
C GLU A 235 -4.55 -7.34 -22.54
N ASN A 236 -3.25 -7.33 -22.28
CA ASN A 236 -2.27 -6.64 -23.10
C ASN A 236 -1.80 -7.56 -24.23
N ARG A 237 -2.20 -7.25 -25.46
CA ARG A 237 -1.86 -8.03 -26.67
C ARG A 237 -0.68 -7.47 -27.45
N SER A 238 -0.09 -6.40 -26.94
CA SER A 238 1.09 -5.75 -27.53
C SER A 238 2.39 -6.41 -27.06
N ASP A 239 3.51 -5.95 -27.63
CA ASP A 239 4.86 -6.33 -27.26
C ASP A 239 5.54 -5.35 -26.30
N MET A 240 4.76 -4.49 -25.64
CA MET A 240 5.23 -3.49 -24.68
C MET A 240 4.37 -3.48 -23.42
N ASP A 241 4.95 -3.03 -22.31
CA ASP A 241 4.22 -2.82 -21.07
C ASP A 241 3.27 -1.63 -21.22
N LEU A 242 2.03 -1.82 -20.76
CA LEU A 242 0.98 -0.82 -20.86
C LEU A 242 0.40 -0.52 -19.48
N VAL A 243 -0.11 0.70 -19.33
CA VAL A 243 -1.07 1.04 -18.29
C VAL A 243 -2.35 1.53 -18.94
N VAL A 244 -3.47 1.00 -18.47
CA VAL A 244 -4.81 1.48 -18.83
C VAL A 244 -5.32 2.39 -17.73
N VAL A 245 -5.65 3.64 -18.09
CA VAL A 245 -6.16 4.66 -17.16
C VAL A 245 -7.40 5.37 -17.72
N ASN A 246 -8.18 6.01 -16.85
CA ASN A 246 -9.27 6.90 -17.29
C ASN A 246 -8.74 8.31 -17.61
N TYR A 247 -9.10 8.83 -18.79
CA TYR A 247 -8.75 10.17 -19.26
C TYR A 247 -9.92 11.17 -19.11
N THR A 248 -11.15 10.68 -19.16
CA THR A 248 -12.37 11.45 -18.85
C THR A 248 -13.36 10.53 -18.17
N THR A 249 -14.15 11.04 -17.23
CA THR A 249 -15.22 10.27 -16.60
C THR A 249 -16.42 11.17 -16.34
N THR A 250 -17.62 10.71 -16.69
CA THR A 250 -18.87 11.35 -16.32
C THR A 250 -19.81 10.35 -15.67
N LEU A 251 -20.59 10.83 -14.70
CA LEU A 251 -21.66 10.11 -14.02
C LEU A 251 -22.95 10.92 -14.17
N ASP A 252 -23.98 10.32 -14.75
CA ASP A 252 -25.27 10.96 -15.06
C ASP A 252 -25.13 12.30 -15.82
N GLY A 253 -24.11 12.38 -16.69
CA GLY A 253 -23.77 13.57 -17.47
C GLY A 253 -23.04 14.67 -16.70
N GLN A 254 -22.66 14.43 -15.45
CA GLN A 254 -21.78 15.31 -14.67
C GLN A 254 -20.33 14.85 -14.79
N ASP A 255 -19.41 15.78 -15.01
CA ASP A 255 -17.97 15.50 -15.01
C ASP A 255 -17.50 15.16 -13.58
N VAL A 256 -16.92 13.98 -13.43
CA VAL A 256 -16.45 13.41 -12.16
C VAL A 256 -15.04 12.83 -12.30
N TRP A 257 -14.31 13.21 -13.35
CA TRP A 257 -12.97 12.69 -13.63
C TRP A 257 -12.00 12.83 -12.45
N ASP A 258 -12.05 13.94 -11.70
CA ASP A 258 -11.22 14.18 -10.51
C ASP A 258 -11.54 13.23 -9.33
N TYR A 259 -12.65 12.49 -9.40
CA TYR A 259 -13.19 11.62 -8.34
C TYR A 259 -13.32 10.16 -8.79
N ALA A 260 -12.69 9.81 -9.91
CA ALA A 260 -12.76 8.47 -10.48
C ALA A 260 -11.37 8.06 -10.95
N THR A 261 -10.93 6.88 -10.54
CA THR A 261 -9.56 6.42 -10.78
C THR A 261 -9.56 5.01 -11.33
N LEU A 262 -8.98 4.86 -12.52
CA LEU A 262 -8.53 3.58 -13.06
C LEU A 262 -7.03 3.66 -13.27
N SER A 263 -6.31 2.69 -12.70
CA SER A 263 -4.93 2.40 -13.06
C SER A 263 -4.77 0.88 -13.12
N CYS A 264 -4.47 0.37 -14.30
CA CYS A 264 -4.22 -1.04 -14.53
C CYS A 264 -2.92 -1.20 -15.31
N THR A 265 -1.84 -1.53 -14.62
CA THR A 265 -0.55 -1.86 -15.24
C THR A 265 -0.54 -3.31 -15.68
N VAL A 266 -0.18 -3.56 -16.94
CA VAL A 266 -0.19 -4.91 -17.53
C VAL A 266 1.05 -5.07 -18.41
N ARG A 267 1.87 -6.08 -18.09
CA ARG A 267 3.07 -6.39 -18.87
C ARG A 267 2.72 -6.85 -20.28
N ALA A 268 3.68 -6.74 -21.19
CA ALA A 268 3.54 -7.19 -22.56
C ALA A 268 3.06 -8.66 -22.65
N GLY A 269 1.95 -8.90 -23.34
CA GLY A 269 1.41 -10.24 -23.54
C GLY A 269 0.68 -10.86 -22.35
N GLU A 270 0.53 -10.12 -21.24
CA GLU A 270 -0.12 -10.60 -20.02
C GLU A 270 -1.55 -10.08 -19.88
N SER A 271 -2.20 -10.44 -18.77
CA SER A 271 -3.48 -9.89 -18.38
C SER A 271 -3.46 -9.55 -16.90
N ASP A 272 -4.16 -8.49 -16.52
CA ASP A 272 -4.33 -8.11 -15.13
C ASP A 272 -5.74 -7.56 -14.90
N ASP A 273 -6.14 -7.53 -13.64
CA ASP A 273 -7.43 -7.02 -13.19
C ASP A 273 -7.24 -5.74 -12.37
N ALA A 274 -8.22 -4.85 -12.43
CA ALA A 274 -8.20 -3.57 -11.73
C ALA A 274 -9.60 -3.18 -11.26
N PHE A 275 -9.66 -2.28 -10.27
CA PHE A 275 -10.90 -1.66 -9.84
C PHE A 275 -10.93 -0.21 -10.31
N PHE A 276 -11.89 0.11 -11.18
CA PHE A 276 -12.19 1.48 -11.59
C PHE A 276 -13.14 2.09 -10.56
N TYR A 277 -12.57 2.73 -9.55
CA TYR A 277 -13.30 3.18 -8.37
C TYR A 277 -13.67 4.67 -8.45
N PHE A 278 -14.67 5.04 -7.64
CA PHE A 278 -15.16 6.40 -7.50
C PHE A 278 -15.22 6.75 -6.02
N ASP A 279 -14.63 7.90 -5.69
CA ASP A 279 -14.51 8.43 -4.33
C ASP A 279 -15.90 8.60 -3.69
N HIS A 280 -16.17 7.77 -2.68
CA HIS A 280 -17.45 7.64 -2.00
C HIS A 280 -17.86 8.91 -1.23
N ASP A 281 -16.92 9.79 -0.89
CA ASP A 281 -17.23 11.08 -0.26
C ASP A 281 -17.97 12.02 -1.24
N VAL A 282 -17.84 11.77 -2.54
CA VAL A 282 -18.32 12.69 -3.58
C VAL A 282 -19.39 12.05 -4.44
N VAL A 283 -19.21 10.80 -4.85
CA VAL A 283 -20.06 10.12 -5.82
C VAL A 283 -20.22 8.64 -5.48
N THR A 284 -21.30 8.04 -5.96
CA THR A 284 -21.55 6.61 -5.79
C THR A 284 -22.06 6.04 -7.10
N VAL A 285 -21.54 4.89 -7.47
CA VAL A 285 -21.93 4.10 -8.63
C VAL A 285 -22.73 2.89 -8.17
N GLY A 286 -23.77 2.54 -8.92
CA GLY A 286 -24.54 1.33 -8.68
C GLY A 286 -25.33 0.90 -9.92
N GLU A 287 -26.21 -0.09 -9.73
CA GLU A 287 -27.08 -0.54 -10.81
C GLU A 287 -27.95 0.62 -11.36
N GLY A 288 -27.70 1.01 -12.61
CA GLY A 288 -28.45 2.05 -13.32
C GLY A 288 -27.81 3.44 -13.32
N SER A 289 -26.63 3.62 -12.71
CA SER A 289 -25.77 4.79 -12.93
C SER A 289 -25.38 4.89 -14.41
N ALA A 290 -25.53 6.07 -15.03
CA ALA A 290 -25.08 6.27 -16.40
C ALA A 290 -23.64 6.78 -16.41
N VAL A 291 -22.67 5.91 -16.72
CA VAL A 291 -21.25 6.25 -16.71
C VAL A 291 -20.69 6.28 -18.12
N GLU A 292 -20.14 7.42 -18.53
CA GLU A 292 -19.36 7.54 -19.77
C GLU A 292 -17.91 7.87 -19.44
N ALA A 293 -16.97 7.11 -19.98
CA ALA A 293 -15.54 7.34 -19.77
C ALA A 293 -14.72 7.18 -21.05
N THR A 294 -13.59 7.86 -21.10
CA THR A 294 -12.54 7.60 -22.10
C THR A 294 -11.41 6.91 -21.38
N LEU A 295 -11.08 5.68 -21.75
CA LEU A 295 -9.92 4.96 -21.26
C LEU A 295 -8.78 5.11 -22.26
N VAL A 296 -7.55 5.21 -21.78
CA VAL A 296 -6.36 5.29 -22.61
C VAL A 296 -5.35 4.23 -22.21
N ALA A 297 -4.72 3.62 -23.21
CA ALA A 297 -3.57 2.74 -23.01
C ALA A 297 -2.29 3.52 -23.34
N LEU A 298 -1.40 3.61 -22.36
CA LEU A 298 -0.12 4.32 -22.43
C LEU A 298 1.02 3.34 -22.16
N ASP A 299 2.16 3.50 -22.83
CA ASP A 299 3.37 2.77 -22.45
C ASP A 299 4.15 3.49 -21.33
N VAL A 300 5.26 2.89 -20.91
CA VAL A 300 6.16 3.41 -19.88
C VAL A 300 6.69 4.83 -20.18
N ASN A 301 6.72 5.25 -21.45
CA ASN A 301 7.16 6.57 -21.89
C ASN A 301 6.00 7.56 -22.06
N GLN A 302 4.77 7.16 -21.69
CA GLN A 302 3.52 7.89 -21.90
C GLN A 302 3.14 8.05 -23.38
N ASP A 303 3.66 7.21 -24.27
CA ASP A 303 3.17 7.21 -25.65
C ASP A 303 1.79 6.56 -25.71
N LEU A 304 0.88 7.17 -26.47
CA LEU A 304 -0.51 6.73 -26.59
C LEU A 304 -0.65 5.58 -27.59
N HIS A 305 -1.16 4.45 -27.12
CA HIS A 305 -1.38 3.25 -27.92
C HIS A 305 -2.86 2.93 -28.17
N GLY A 306 -3.77 3.48 -27.36
CA GLY A 306 -5.20 3.25 -27.51
C GLY A 306 -6.06 4.30 -26.84
N LEU A 307 -7.23 4.57 -27.40
CA LEU A 307 -8.26 5.43 -26.82
C LEU A 307 -9.62 4.76 -27.02
N TYR A 308 -10.29 4.49 -25.90
CA TYR A 308 -11.45 3.63 -25.83
C TYR A 308 -12.60 4.34 -25.13
N SER A 309 -13.81 4.22 -25.66
CA SER A 309 -14.99 4.83 -25.06
C SER A 309 -15.81 3.77 -24.32
N MET A 310 -16.00 3.99 -23.04
CA MET A 310 -16.89 3.21 -22.19
C MET A 310 -18.23 3.95 -22.04
N SER A 311 -19.33 3.20 -22.09
CA SER A 311 -20.67 3.70 -21.78
C SER A 311 -21.46 2.59 -21.11
N LEU A 312 -21.88 2.84 -19.87
CA LEU A 312 -22.69 1.98 -19.01
C LEU A 312 -24.00 2.68 -18.65
#